data_AF-A0A1S3XDX5-F1
#
_entry.id   AF-A0A1S3XDX5-F1
#
_cell.length_a   1.000
_cell.length_b   1.000
_cell.length_c   1.000
_cell.angle_alpha   90.00
_cell.angle_beta   90.00
_cell.angle_gamma   90.00
#
_symmetry.space_group_name_H-M   'P 1'
#
loop_
_entity.id
_entity.type
_entity.pdbx_description
1 polymer ?
#
loop_
_entity_poly.entity_id
_entity_poly.type
_entity_poly.pdbx_seq_one_letter_code
_entity_poly.pdbx_strand_id
1 'polypeptide(L)'
;MCRVLQLRKAAQEKAYAVRAAAISQFKSMLREREDITLNTRWSKVKDSLRDDPRYKSVKHEDREALFNDYLSELKSAEQEVARIAKAKHDEEVRILLFPSLGPYFSLF
;
A
#
# COMPACT_ATOMS: atom_id res chain seq x y z
N MET A 1 25.05 29.60 7.25
CA MET A 1 24.77 28.17 7.54
C MET A 1 26.10 27.42 7.58
N CYS A 2 26.46 26.76 8.69
CA CYS A 2 27.76 26.09 8.83
C CYS A 2 27.82 24.76 8.06
N ARG A 3 28.95 24.47 7.40
CA ARG A 3 29.22 23.24 6.61
C ARG A 3 28.90 21.94 7.36
N VAL A 4 29.13 21.92 8.67
CA VAL A 4 28.80 20.78 9.54
C VAL A 4 27.31 20.45 9.54
N LEU A 5 26.43 21.46 9.54
CA LEU A 5 24.97 21.27 9.52
C LEU A 5 24.51 20.70 8.18
N GLN A 6 25.12 21.15 7.08
CA GLN A 6 24.81 20.66 5.73
C GLN A 6 25.17 19.17 5.58
N LEU A 7 26.33 18.76 6.09
CA LEU A 7 26.77 17.37 6.06
C LEU A 7 25.85 16.46 6.90
N ARG A 8 25.42 16.90 8.09
CA ARG A 8 24.48 16.16 8.94
C ARG A 8 23.12 15.98 8.26
N LYS A 9 22.58 17.06 7.68
CA LYS A 9 21.31 17.02 6.94
C LYS A 9 21.39 16.04 5.75
N ALA A 10 22.44 16.14 4.94
CA ALA A 10 22.65 15.25 3.80
C ALA A 10 22.81 13.78 4.22
N ALA A 11 23.50 13.49 5.33
CA ALA A 11 23.63 12.14 5.85
C ALA A 11 22.28 11.57 6.32
N GLN A 12 21.46 12.38 6.99
CA GLN A 12 20.11 11.99 7.43
C GLN A 12 19.18 11.71 6.26
N GLU A 13 19.17 12.57 5.24
CA GLU A 13 18.36 12.39 4.03
C GLU A 13 18.78 11.11 3.27
N LYS A 14 20.08 10.87 3.14
CA LYS A 14 20.59 9.63 2.54
C LYS A 14 20.16 8.40 3.33
N ALA A 15 20.29 8.44 4.66
CA ALA A 15 19.85 7.33 5.52
C ALA A 15 18.33 7.09 5.39
N TYR A 16 17.53 8.15 5.32
CA TYR A 16 16.10 8.06 5.07
C TYR A 16 15.79 7.44 3.71
N ALA A 17 16.45 7.88 2.65
CA ALA A 17 16.24 7.36 1.30
C ALA A 17 16.61 5.88 1.19
N VAL A 18 17.72 5.47 1.82
CA VAL A 18 18.13 4.05 1.87
C VAL A 18 17.09 3.21 2.62
N ARG A 19 16.59 3.70 3.77
CA ARG A 19 15.54 3.01 4.51
C ARG A 19 14.25 2.89 3.69
N ALA A 20 13.83 3.97 3.04
CA ALA A 20 12.63 3.99 2.21
C ALA A 20 12.74 3.02 1.02
N ALA A 21 13.91 2.95 0.37
CA ALA A 21 14.18 2.00 -0.70
C ALA A 21 14.13 0.55 -0.21
N ALA A 22 14.72 0.23 0.95
CA ALA A 22 14.66 -1.11 1.53
C ALA A 22 13.21 -1.52 1.87
N ILE A 23 12.42 -0.60 2.43
CA ILE A 23 10.99 -0.83 2.71
C ILE A 23 10.21 -1.10 1.41
N SER A 24 10.45 -0.29 0.37
CA SER A 24 9.80 -0.45 -0.93
C SER A 24 10.12 -1.82 -1.55
N GLN A 25 11.40 -2.22 -1.53
CA GLN A 25 11.84 -3.53 -2.02
C GLN A 25 11.22 -4.68 -1.22
N PHE A 26 11.11 -4.54 0.10
CA PHE A 26 10.44 -5.52 0.94
C PHE A 26 8.97 -5.67 0.56
N LYS A 27 8.23 -4.56 0.38
CA LYS A 27 6.83 -4.60 -0.07
C LYS A 27 6.68 -5.16 -1.49
N SER A 28 7.61 -4.88 -2.41
CA SER A 28 7.61 -5.50 -3.75
C SER A 28 7.73 -7.02 -3.68
N MET A 29 8.66 -7.51 -2.87
CA MET A 29 8.82 -8.95 -2.63
C MET A 29 7.52 -9.56 -2.09
N LEU A 30 6.81 -8.89 -1.17
CA LEU A 30 5.51 -9.39 -0.67
C LEU A 30 4.44 -9.42 -1.76
N ARG A 31 4.43 -8.45 -2.69
CA ARG A 31 3.47 -8.40 -3.81
C ARG A 31 3.69 -9.50 -4.84
N GLU A 32 4.92 -9.97 -5.00
CA GLU A 32 5.28 -11.07 -5.91
C GLU A 32 4.82 -12.44 -5.41
N ARG A 33 4.29 -12.52 -4.17
CA ARG A 33 3.88 -13.76 -3.51
C ARG A 33 2.38 -13.97 -3.61
N GLU A 34 1.97 -15.05 -4.26
CA GLU A 34 0.55 -15.46 -4.37
C GLU A 34 0.03 -16.11 -3.07
N ASP A 35 0.91 -16.62 -2.21
CA ASP A 35 0.57 -17.26 -0.94
C ASP A 35 0.22 -16.26 0.18
N ILE A 36 0.37 -14.96 -0.08
CA ILE A 36 0.04 -13.89 0.88
C ILE A 36 -1.35 -13.32 0.56
N THR A 37 -2.27 -13.52 1.49
CA THR A 37 -3.63 -12.98 1.46
C THR A 37 -3.89 -12.15 2.72
N LEU A 38 -5.01 -11.43 2.77
CA LEU A 38 -5.42 -10.62 3.94
C LEU A 38 -5.46 -11.40 5.27
N ASN A 39 -5.62 -12.72 5.22
CA ASN A 39 -5.72 -13.58 6.39
C ASN A 39 -4.41 -14.32 6.71
N THR A 40 -3.36 -14.12 5.90
CA THR A 40 -2.08 -14.81 6.08
C THR A 40 -1.36 -14.29 7.31
N ARG A 41 -0.95 -15.19 8.21
CA ARG A 41 -0.20 -14.86 9.42
C ARG A 41 1.29 -14.75 9.13
N TRP A 42 1.96 -13.76 9.72
CA TRP A 42 3.40 -13.56 9.59
C TRP A 42 4.23 -14.83 9.86
N SER A 43 3.87 -15.58 10.90
CA SER A 43 4.56 -16.82 11.29
C SER A 43 4.57 -17.91 10.22
N LYS A 44 3.65 -17.87 9.24
CA LYS A 44 3.56 -18.86 8.15
C LYS A 44 4.47 -18.54 6.97
N VAL A 45 4.82 -17.26 6.77
CA VAL A 45 5.54 -16.79 5.57
C VAL A 45 6.95 -16.31 5.87
N LYS A 46 7.25 -15.91 7.11
CA LYS A 46 8.58 -15.37 7.45
C LYS A 46 9.75 -16.30 7.09
N ASP A 47 9.55 -17.61 7.19
CA ASP A 47 10.60 -18.60 6.92
C ASP A 47 10.84 -18.81 5.43
N SER A 48 9.79 -18.69 4.59
CA SER A 48 9.92 -18.79 3.13
C SER A 48 10.55 -17.54 2.52
N LEU A 49 10.44 -16.39 3.20
CA LEU A 49 11.04 -15.12 2.76
C LEU A 49 12.49 -14.95 3.22
N ARG A 50 12.96 -15.75 4.18
CA ARG A 50 14.24 -15.54 4.89
C ARG A 50 15.46 -15.48 3.98
N ASP A 51 15.45 -16.21 2.87
CA ASP A 51 16.60 -16.31 1.97
C ASP A 51 16.70 -15.15 0.96
N ASP A 52 15.63 -14.38 0.75
CA ASP A 52 15.60 -13.24 -0.17
C ASP A 52 16.50 -12.08 0.34
N PRO A 53 17.40 -11.53 -0.49
CA PRO A 53 18.22 -10.38 -0.12
C PRO A 53 17.42 -9.15 0.34
N ARG A 54 16.23 -8.93 -0.23
CA ARG A 54 15.31 -7.82 0.12
C ARG A 54 14.67 -8.02 1.48
N TYR A 55 14.54 -9.27 1.94
CA TYR A 55 14.14 -9.58 3.31
C TYR A 55 15.26 -9.24 4.30
N LYS A 56 16.51 -9.56 3.94
CA LYS A 56 17.70 -9.33 4.77
C LYS A 56 18.09 -7.84 4.87
N SER A 57 17.72 -7.01 3.90
CA SER A 57 18.00 -5.56 3.91
C SER A 57 17.17 -4.76 4.92
N VAL A 58 16.07 -5.34 5.42
CA VAL A 58 15.23 -4.75 6.48
C VAL A 58 15.62 -5.33 7.84
N LYS A 59 15.67 -4.46 8.86
CA LYS A 59 15.91 -4.85 10.25
C LYS A 59 14.86 -5.84 10.74
N HIS A 60 15.28 -6.85 11.50
CA HIS A 60 14.39 -7.90 11.99
C HIS A 60 13.14 -7.35 12.73
N GLU A 61 13.33 -6.32 13.57
CA GLU A 61 12.27 -5.64 14.34
C GLU A 61 11.20 -4.95 13.47
N ASP A 62 11.58 -4.49 12.26
CA ASP A 62 10.68 -3.75 11.37
C ASP A 62 9.85 -4.69 10.46
N ARG A 63 10.28 -5.94 10.26
CA ARG A 63 9.71 -6.83 9.22
C ARG A 63 8.24 -7.15 9.42
N GLU A 64 7.84 -7.48 10.64
CA GLU A 64 6.46 -7.83 10.96
C GLU A 64 5.54 -6.61 10.86
N ALA A 65 6.01 -5.44 11.30
CA ALA A 65 5.28 -4.18 11.14
C ALA A 65 5.05 -3.87 9.65
N LEU A 66 6.10 -3.96 8.82
CA LEU A 66 5.98 -3.73 7.37
C LEU A 66 5.07 -4.75 6.68
N PHE A 67 5.06 -6.00 7.14
CA PHE A 67 4.14 -7.02 6.64
C PHE A 67 2.69 -6.67 6.98
N ASN A 68 2.41 -6.25 8.21
CA ASN A 68 1.07 -5.82 8.62
C ASN A 68 0.61 -4.56 7.88
N ASP A 69 1.52 -3.60 7.66
CA ASP A 69 1.25 -2.42 6.84
C ASP A 69 0.87 -2.81 5.41
N TYR A 70 1.58 -3.78 4.82
CA TYR A 70 1.23 -4.31 3.49
C TYR A 70 -0.16 -4.95 3.46
N LEU A 71 -0.53 -5.76 4.46
CA LEU A 71 -1.88 -6.33 4.54
C LEU A 71 -2.96 -5.25 4.70
N SER A 72 -2.66 -4.19 5.46
CA SER A 72 -3.55 -3.04 5.61
C SER A 72 -3.76 -2.29 4.28
N GLU A 73 -2.67 -2.07 3.52
CA GLU A 73 -2.74 -1.50 2.17
C GLU A 73 -3.57 -2.37 1.23
N LEU A 74 -3.37 -3.69 1.26
CA LEU A 74 -4.12 -4.64 0.43
C LEU A 74 -5.62 -4.58 0.74
N LYS A 75 -5.98 -4.54 2.03
CA LYS A 75 -7.38 -4.42 2.47
C LYS A 75 -8.01 -3.10 2.03
N SER A 76 -7.26 -2.00 2.18
CA SER A 76 -7.72 -0.67 1.76
C SER A 76 -7.98 -0.60 0.25
N ALA A 77 -7.09 -1.20 -0.55
CA ALA A 77 -7.24 -1.27 -1.99
C ALA A 77 -8.51 -2.06 -2.41
N GLU A 78 -8.76 -3.22 -1.81
CA GLU A 78 -9.98 -4.01 -2.07
C GLU A 78 -11.25 -3.24 -1.70
N GLN A 79 -11.25 -2.55 -0.56
CA GLN A 79 -12.38 -1.72 -0.13
C GLN A 79 -12.65 -0.56 -1.08
N GLU A 80 -11.60 0.10 -1.58
CA GLU A 80 -11.74 1.19 -2.53
C GLU A 80 -12.33 0.70 -3.87
N VAL A 81 -11.85 -0.45 -4.38
CA VAL A 81 -12.42 -1.07 -5.57
C VAL A 81 -13.90 -1.41 -5.36
N ALA A 82 -14.26 -1.97 -4.21
CA ALA A 82 -15.65 -2.28 -3.87
C ALA A 82 -16.53 -1.02 -3.78
N ARG A 83 -16.02 0.07 -3.19
CA ARG A 83 -16.71 1.37 -3.15
C ARG A 83 -16.96 1.92 -4.55
N ILE A 84 -15.95 1.90 -5.42
CA ILE A 84 -16.07 2.37 -6.80
C ILE A 84 -17.07 1.51 -7.57
N ALA A 85 -17.02 0.18 -7.43
CA ALA A 85 -17.96 -0.72 -8.08
C ALA A 85 -19.40 -0.48 -7.62
N LYS A 86 -19.61 -0.28 -6.30
CA LYS A 86 -20.92 0.06 -5.76
C LYS A 86 -21.41 1.42 -6.26
N ALA A 87 -20.56 2.44 -6.28
CA ALA A 87 -20.94 3.77 -6.78
C ALA A 87 -21.32 3.74 -8.26
N LYS A 88 -20.59 2.98 -9.08
CA LYS A 88 -20.94 2.75 -10.50
C LYS A 88 -22.29 2.04 -10.64
N HIS A 89 -22.50 0.97 -9.87
CA HIS A 89 -23.76 0.23 -9.88
C HIS A 89 -24.94 1.10 -9.45
N ASP A 90 -24.80 1.84 -8.35
CA ASP A 90 -25.82 2.76 -7.84
C ASP A 90 -26.16 3.84 -8.89
N GLU A 91 -25.17 4.37 -9.60
CA GLU A 91 -25.33 5.36 -10.67
C GLU A 91 -26.03 4.77 -11.92
N GLU A 92 -25.65 3.56 -12.34
CA GLU A 92 -26.32 2.84 -13.42
C GLU A 92 -27.79 2.59 -13.08
N VAL A 93 -28.08 2.13 -11.87
CA VAL A 93 -29.46 1.92 -11.38
C VAL A 93 -30.23 3.23 -11.36
N ARG A 94 -29.62 4.33 -10.92
CA ARG A 94 -30.24 5.67 -10.94
C ARG A 94 -30.65 6.08 -12.35
N ILE A 95 -29.79 5.87 -13.35
CA ILE A 95 -30.06 6.20 -14.75
C ILE A 95 -31.21 5.34 -15.31
N LEU A 96 -31.22 4.04 -15.01
CA LEU A 96 -32.24 3.11 -15.49
C LEU A 96 -33.63 3.38 -14.87
N LEU A 97 -33.67 3.73 -13.59
CA LEU A 97 -34.92 3.98 -12.86
C LEU A 97 -35.52 5.36 -13.16
N PHE A 98 -34.69 6.35 -13.51
CA PHE A 98 -35.15 7.71 -13.83
C PHE A 98 -34.52 8.22 -15.14
N PRO A 99 -34.93 7.68 -16.31
CA PRO A 99 -34.35 8.06 -17.60
C PRO A 99 -34.57 9.53 -17.96
N SER A 100 -35.62 10.15 -17.40
CA SER A 100 -35.99 11.56 -17.61
C SER A 100 -35.26 12.53 -16.68
N LEU A 101 -34.54 12.05 -15.65
CA LEU A 101 -33.69 12.87 -14.77
C LEU A 101 -32.23 12.82 -15.24
N GLY A 102 -32.04 13.10 -16.53
CA GLY A 102 -30.71 13.33 -17.12
C GLY A 102 -29.96 14.49 -16.44
N PRO A 103 -28.70 14.75 -16.83
CA PRO A 103 -27.76 15.65 -16.14
C PRO A 103 -28.15 17.14 -16.06
N TYR A 104 -29.39 17.49 -16.40
CA TYR A 104 -29.94 18.84 -16.40
C TYR A 104 -30.94 19.15 -15.28
N PHE A 105 -31.21 18.24 -14.34
CA PHE A 105 -32.01 18.58 -13.15
C PHE A 105 -31.17 19.28 -12.07
N SER A 106 -30.58 20.40 -12.48
CA SER A 106 -29.96 21.41 -11.63
C SER A 106 -30.14 22.77 -12.32
N LEU A 107 -31.38 23.10 -12.72
CA LEU A 107 -31.74 24.45 -13.20
C LEU A 107 -33.20 24.84 -12.91
N PHE A 108 -33.80 24.33 -11.84
CA PHE A 108 -34.99 24.93 -11.22
C PHE A 108 -34.94 24.78 -9.70
#